data_AF-A0A3B9KZ78-F1
#
_entry.id   AF-A0A3B9KZ78-F1
#
_cell.length_a   1.000
_cell.length_b   1.000
_cell.length_c   1.000
_cell.angle_alpha   90.00
_cell.angle_beta   90.00
_cell.angle_gamma   90.00
#
_symmetry.space_group_name_H-M   'P 1'
#
loop_
_entity.id
_entity.type
_entity.pdbx_description
1 polymer ?
#
loop_
_entity_poly.entity_id
_entity_poly.type
_entity_poly.pdbx_seq_one_letter_code
_entity_poly.pdbx_strand_id
1 'polypeptide(L)'
;NRITCRDWFQLCLKEGLTVFRDQNFSADMRSRPVQRIKDVIRLRARQFAEDAGPLAHSVRPETYGAIDNLYTATVYEKGAEVIGMLRRILGEETYRKGMDLYFDRHDGQAVTIEDFYACFEEVSGDDFTQFRLWYSQAGTPEVSVEESWNPETREVAVTLKQRVPATPGQANKKPMLIPMEMALIDDEGNMAEWITLFEDEELTLTFDLPEGSERPLVSINRDFTAPIRLKRNLDRETQLAMIRLETDPFNQWDAVQALAKQEILALSEGSQAEPDDALVDAIAAAVTGASDDPAFAALLARLPDVNELFLERQPADPVALDAARKKLQAALYGKLSQFADSVLGESSTQAYDPGAEQAGERALRTALIGLLAASGADEAGDRLLSLYKAATNMTEKLAALRGLAGLDGEARETALADFEAEWTSNPLVMDKWFGVQAGTGDAATIEKLAAHSAFDLRNPNRVRSVAAAFAMQNLAGFHAPDGSGYRVVEDIILKADKVNPALGARLLTAFEQWRSLEPKAKAEAEACLRRLQAADLSKNSADIVSRALG
;
A
#
# COMPACT_ATOMS: atom_id res chain seq x y z
N ASN A 1 -4.39 25.40 -16.75
CA ASN A 1 -3.74 26.67 -17.16
C ASN A 1 -4.30 27.19 -18.46
N ARG A 2 -4.02 26.56 -19.62
CA ARG A 2 -4.65 26.94 -20.91
C ARG A 2 -6.17 26.85 -20.87
N ILE A 3 -6.68 25.77 -20.28
CA ILE A 3 -8.06 25.63 -19.83
C ILE A 3 -8.04 25.63 -18.30
N THR A 4 -8.95 26.35 -17.66
CA THR A 4 -9.04 26.47 -16.20
C THR A 4 -10.45 26.18 -15.69
N CYS A 5 -10.61 26.07 -14.38
CA CYS A 5 -11.90 25.83 -13.74
C CYS A 5 -12.74 27.12 -13.75
N ARG A 6 -14.01 27.04 -14.18
CA ARG A 6 -14.97 28.16 -14.08
C ARG A 6 -15.17 28.62 -12.64
N ASP A 7 -15.22 27.67 -11.72
CA ASP A 7 -15.37 27.86 -10.28
C ASP A 7 -14.67 26.71 -9.53
N TRP A 8 -14.48 26.87 -8.22
CA TRP A 8 -13.74 25.90 -7.40
C TRP A 8 -14.44 24.55 -7.22
N PHE A 9 -15.74 24.45 -7.47
CA PHE A 9 -16.40 23.14 -7.47
C PHE A 9 -15.88 22.27 -8.63
N GLN A 10 -15.43 22.89 -9.73
CA GLN A 10 -14.83 22.19 -10.87
C GLN A 10 -13.37 21.78 -10.63
N LEU A 11 -12.84 21.85 -9.40
CA LEU A 11 -11.44 21.50 -9.12
C LEU A 11 -11.10 20.07 -9.59
N CYS A 12 -12.06 19.14 -9.46
CA CYS A 12 -11.90 17.76 -9.93
C CYS A 12 -11.63 17.63 -11.44
N LEU A 13 -12.08 18.57 -12.26
CA LEU A 13 -11.78 18.59 -13.69
C LEU A 13 -10.27 18.74 -13.91
N LYS A 14 -9.65 19.74 -13.27
CA LYS A 14 -8.22 19.96 -13.43
C LYS A 14 -7.42 18.89 -12.69
N GLU A 15 -7.72 18.68 -11.42
CA GLU A 15 -6.87 17.86 -10.55
C GLU A 15 -7.02 16.37 -10.86
N GLY A 16 -8.24 15.86 -11.03
CA GLY A 16 -8.46 14.47 -11.43
C GLY A 16 -7.79 14.15 -12.76
N LEU A 17 -7.97 15.00 -13.79
CA LEU A 17 -7.31 14.83 -15.09
C LEU A 17 -5.79 14.94 -15.00
N THR A 18 -5.26 15.84 -14.17
CA THR A 18 -3.80 16.03 -14.04
C THR A 18 -3.16 14.88 -13.29
N VAL A 19 -3.76 14.40 -12.21
CA VAL A 19 -3.31 13.21 -11.49
C VAL A 19 -3.37 11.99 -12.41
N PHE A 20 -4.46 11.79 -13.16
CA PHE A 20 -4.55 10.71 -14.14
C PHE A 20 -3.41 10.77 -15.18
N ARG A 21 -3.07 11.96 -15.67
CA ARG A 21 -1.95 12.14 -16.62
C ARG A 21 -0.59 11.87 -15.98
N ASP A 22 -0.37 12.30 -14.74
CA ASP A 22 0.87 12.04 -13.98
C ASP A 22 1.06 10.54 -13.70
N GLN A 23 -0.02 9.85 -13.33
CA GLN A 23 -0.02 8.40 -13.15
C GLN A 23 0.32 7.68 -14.47
N ASN A 24 -0.30 8.08 -15.59
CA ASN A 24 0.03 7.47 -16.89
C ASN A 24 1.45 7.78 -17.35
N PHE A 25 1.94 9.01 -17.16
CA PHE A 25 3.33 9.35 -17.43
C PHE A 25 4.28 8.49 -16.59
N SER A 26 4.02 8.34 -15.29
CA SER A 26 4.84 7.51 -14.41
C SER A 26 4.79 6.04 -14.80
N ALA A 27 3.64 5.53 -15.22
CA ALA A 27 3.46 4.18 -15.72
C ALA A 27 4.24 3.94 -17.04
N ASP A 28 4.19 4.87 -17.99
CA ASP A 28 4.90 4.80 -19.27
C ASP A 28 6.42 4.91 -19.10
N MET A 29 6.88 5.72 -18.14
CA MET A 29 8.31 5.95 -17.90
C MET A 29 8.93 4.89 -16.98
N ARG A 30 8.13 4.02 -16.35
CA ARG A 30 8.56 3.05 -15.33
C ARG A 30 7.89 1.70 -15.56
N SER A 31 7.34 1.08 -14.51
CA SER A 31 6.54 -0.15 -14.59
C SER A 31 5.07 0.23 -14.34
N ARG A 32 4.23 -0.05 -15.34
CA ARG A 32 2.79 0.22 -15.30
C ARG A 32 2.08 -0.56 -14.17
N PRO A 33 2.33 -1.88 -13.98
CA PRO A 33 1.82 -2.62 -12.82
C PRO A 33 2.16 -1.97 -11.48
N VAL A 34 3.44 -1.60 -11.30
CA VAL A 34 3.93 -1.01 -10.04
C VAL A 34 3.27 0.34 -9.78
N GLN A 35 3.13 1.17 -10.81
CA GLN A 35 2.46 2.46 -10.69
C GLN A 35 0.99 2.27 -10.29
N ARG A 36 0.26 1.38 -10.98
CA ARG A 36 -1.14 1.09 -10.66
C ARG A 36 -1.31 0.63 -9.22
N ILE A 37 -0.54 -0.38 -8.80
CA ILE A 37 -0.62 -0.94 -7.44
C ILE A 37 -0.40 0.16 -6.40
N LYS A 38 0.59 1.04 -6.59
CA LYS A 38 0.86 2.17 -5.69
C LYS A 38 -0.29 3.16 -5.62
N ASP A 39 -0.92 3.46 -6.75
CA ASP A 39 -2.07 4.36 -6.81
C ASP A 39 -3.26 3.77 -6.05
N VAL A 40 -3.54 2.48 -6.25
CA VAL A 40 -4.65 1.78 -5.56
C VAL A 40 -4.39 1.64 -4.06
N ILE A 41 -3.16 1.33 -3.63
CA ILE A 41 -2.80 1.32 -2.20
C ILE A 41 -3.11 2.68 -1.57
N ARG A 42 -2.69 3.78 -2.22
CA ARG A 42 -2.92 5.14 -1.71
C ARG A 42 -4.42 5.46 -1.64
N LEU A 43 -5.16 5.10 -2.68
CA LEU A 43 -6.60 5.32 -2.78
C LEU A 43 -7.35 4.54 -1.69
N ARG A 44 -7.09 3.24 -1.54
CA ARG A 44 -7.73 2.42 -0.49
C ARG A 44 -7.39 2.92 0.92
N ALA A 45 -6.15 3.33 1.17
CA ALA A 45 -5.72 3.79 2.49
C ALA A 45 -6.30 5.15 2.89
N ARG A 46 -6.40 6.10 1.94
CA ARG A 46 -6.80 7.48 2.24
C ARG A 46 -8.22 7.79 1.79
N GLN A 47 -8.50 7.53 0.53
CA GLN A 47 -9.74 7.95 -0.12
C GLN A 47 -10.94 7.13 0.37
N PHE A 48 -10.82 5.80 0.49
CA PHE A 48 -11.92 4.98 1.03
C PHE A 48 -12.24 5.28 2.51
N ALA A 49 -11.23 5.69 3.30
CA ALA A 49 -11.44 6.13 4.67
C ALA A 49 -12.15 7.49 4.71
N GLU A 50 -11.77 8.43 3.83
CA GLU A 50 -12.43 9.73 3.67
C GLU A 50 -13.89 9.59 3.22
N ASP A 51 -14.17 8.74 2.21
CA ASP A 51 -15.52 8.48 1.68
C ASP A 51 -16.44 7.78 2.70
N ALA A 52 -15.89 7.09 3.68
CA ALA A 52 -16.62 6.47 4.79
C ALA A 52 -16.77 7.40 6.00
N GLY A 53 -16.05 8.51 6.02
CA GLY A 53 -15.97 9.44 7.13
C GLY A 53 -17.07 10.52 7.14
N PRO A 54 -17.11 11.34 8.20
CA PRO A 54 -18.07 12.44 8.31
C PRO A 54 -17.85 13.57 7.28
N LEU A 55 -16.69 13.58 6.63
CA LEU A 55 -16.30 14.55 5.61
C LEU A 55 -16.52 14.04 4.18
N ALA A 56 -17.19 12.89 4.00
CA ALA A 56 -17.44 12.32 2.69
C ALA A 56 -18.15 13.33 1.76
N HIS A 57 -17.63 13.47 0.55
CA HIS A 57 -18.17 14.34 -0.49
C HIS A 57 -17.96 13.69 -1.87
N SER A 58 -18.72 14.10 -2.89
CA SER A 58 -18.47 13.65 -4.27
C SER A 58 -17.19 14.29 -4.82
N VAL A 59 -16.66 13.76 -5.93
CA VAL A 59 -15.45 14.35 -6.54
C VAL A 59 -15.70 15.80 -6.97
N ARG A 60 -16.94 16.17 -7.32
CA ARG A 60 -17.39 17.56 -7.39
C ARG A 60 -18.28 17.88 -6.19
N PRO A 61 -17.77 18.53 -5.13
CA PRO A 61 -18.58 18.91 -3.98
C PRO A 61 -19.68 19.90 -4.36
N GLU A 62 -20.79 19.89 -3.63
CA GLU A 62 -21.88 20.86 -3.82
C GLU A 62 -21.73 22.10 -2.92
N THR A 63 -20.97 21.98 -1.83
CA THR A 63 -20.69 23.05 -0.89
C THR A 63 -19.25 22.94 -0.37
N TYR A 64 -18.65 24.07 0.00
CA TYR A 64 -17.39 24.11 0.75
C TYR A 64 -17.37 25.33 1.66
N GLY A 65 -16.73 25.20 2.82
CA GLY A 65 -16.52 26.33 3.75
C GLY A 65 -15.29 27.16 3.42
N ALA A 66 -14.21 26.50 2.97
CA ALA A 66 -12.97 27.12 2.53
C ALA A 66 -12.42 26.32 1.33
N ILE A 67 -11.72 26.99 0.42
CA ILE A 67 -11.15 26.36 -0.78
C ILE A 67 -10.13 25.28 -0.39
N ASP A 68 -9.35 25.50 0.67
CA ASP A 68 -8.36 24.54 1.18
C ASP A 68 -8.97 23.18 1.54
N ASN A 69 -10.28 23.13 1.86
CA ASN A 69 -10.99 21.88 2.16
C ASN A 69 -11.31 21.05 0.92
N LEU A 70 -11.03 21.54 -0.29
CA LEU A 70 -11.21 20.83 -1.56
C LEU A 70 -9.97 20.04 -1.98
N TYR A 71 -8.84 20.22 -1.29
CA TYR A 71 -7.58 19.50 -1.57
C TYR A 71 -7.56 18.15 -0.86
N THR A 72 -8.44 17.26 -1.32
CA THR A 72 -8.70 15.96 -0.68
C THR A 72 -8.37 14.79 -1.59
N ALA A 73 -8.25 13.59 -0.99
CA ALA A 73 -7.98 12.38 -1.75
C ALA A 73 -9.13 12.05 -2.73
N THR A 74 -10.34 12.47 -2.39
CA THR A 74 -11.52 12.30 -3.23
C THR A 74 -11.49 13.18 -4.48
N VAL A 75 -11.08 14.45 -4.38
CA VAL A 75 -10.99 15.34 -5.57
C VAL A 75 -9.85 14.92 -6.51
N TYR A 76 -8.72 14.46 -5.95
CA TYR A 76 -7.50 14.16 -6.69
C TYR A 76 -7.48 12.69 -7.16
N GLU A 77 -7.33 11.74 -6.23
CA GLU A 77 -7.15 10.33 -6.53
C GLU A 77 -8.43 9.69 -7.07
N LYS A 78 -9.60 9.82 -6.41
CA LYS A 78 -10.86 9.30 -6.98
C LYS A 78 -11.26 10.06 -8.25
N GLY A 79 -10.96 11.36 -8.32
CA GLY A 79 -11.12 12.13 -9.55
C GLY A 79 -10.33 11.54 -10.73
N ALA A 80 -9.10 11.08 -10.49
CA ALA A 80 -8.29 10.41 -11.51
C ALA A 80 -8.88 9.06 -11.94
N GLU A 81 -9.41 8.27 -11.00
CA GLU A 81 -10.11 7.02 -11.33
C GLU A 81 -11.35 7.25 -12.20
N VAL A 82 -12.11 8.32 -11.97
CA VAL A 82 -13.29 8.66 -12.80
C VAL A 82 -12.87 9.01 -14.24
N ILE A 83 -11.75 9.72 -14.42
CA ILE A 83 -11.18 9.98 -15.75
C ILE A 83 -10.67 8.68 -16.39
N GLY A 84 -10.03 7.81 -15.62
CA GLY A 84 -9.55 6.51 -16.08
C GLY A 84 -10.68 5.59 -16.55
N MET A 85 -11.78 5.54 -15.79
CA MET A 85 -13.01 4.82 -16.17
C MET A 85 -13.57 5.34 -17.49
N LEU A 86 -13.66 6.66 -17.68
CA LEU A 86 -14.10 7.25 -18.95
C LEU A 86 -13.21 6.82 -20.12
N ARG A 87 -11.89 6.88 -19.97
CA ARG A 87 -10.94 6.42 -21.02
C ARG A 87 -11.15 4.94 -21.36
N ARG A 88 -11.42 4.09 -20.37
CA ARG A 88 -11.66 2.67 -20.58
C ARG A 88 -12.97 2.39 -21.31
N ILE A 89 -14.04 3.11 -20.97
CA ILE A 89 -15.34 3.01 -21.67
C ILE A 89 -15.19 3.41 -23.15
N LEU A 90 -14.51 4.52 -23.41
CA LEU A 90 -14.36 5.09 -24.76
C LEU A 90 -13.33 4.36 -25.64
N GLY A 91 -12.33 3.74 -25.03
CA GLY A 91 -11.11 3.31 -25.71
C GLY A 91 -10.17 4.48 -26.04
N GLU A 92 -8.93 4.15 -26.38
CA GLU A 92 -7.85 5.12 -26.51
C GLU A 92 -8.06 6.14 -27.65
N GLU A 93 -8.50 5.67 -28.82
CA GLU A 93 -8.67 6.52 -30.00
C GLU A 93 -9.78 7.56 -29.80
N THR A 94 -10.94 7.12 -29.31
CA THR A 94 -12.09 7.99 -29.05
C THR A 94 -11.78 8.98 -27.92
N TYR A 95 -11.12 8.52 -26.85
CA TYR A 95 -10.68 9.40 -25.76
C TYR A 95 -9.69 10.47 -26.27
N ARG A 96 -8.75 10.11 -27.14
CA ARG A 96 -7.81 11.07 -27.75
C ARG A 96 -8.53 12.13 -28.57
N LYS A 97 -9.46 11.73 -29.44
CA LYS A 97 -10.28 12.66 -30.23
C LYS A 97 -11.12 13.58 -29.36
N GLY A 98 -11.73 13.06 -28.29
CA GLY A 98 -12.47 13.87 -27.32
C GLY A 98 -11.59 14.90 -26.60
N MET A 99 -10.37 14.51 -26.23
CA MET A 99 -9.38 15.44 -25.66
C MET A 99 -8.92 16.50 -26.66
N ASP A 100 -8.72 16.16 -27.93
CA ASP A 100 -8.37 17.12 -28.98
C ASP A 100 -9.48 18.15 -29.17
N LEU A 101 -10.74 17.69 -29.29
CA LEU A 101 -11.90 18.58 -29.36
C LEU A 101 -12.03 19.48 -28.14
N TYR A 102 -11.80 18.94 -26.93
CA TYR A 102 -11.82 19.71 -25.70
C TYR A 102 -10.78 20.85 -25.72
N PHE A 103 -9.57 20.60 -26.20
CA PHE A 103 -8.56 21.65 -26.35
C PHE A 103 -8.91 22.65 -27.46
N ASP A 104 -9.35 22.19 -28.62
CA ASP A 104 -9.72 23.06 -29.75
C ASP A 104 -10.87 24.01 -29.38
N ARG A 105 -11.83 23.53 -28.58
CA ARG A 105 -13.04 24.27 -28.21
C ARG A 105 -12.83 25.23 -27.04
N HIS A 106 -12.07 24.81 -26.04
CA HIS A 106 -12.05 25.48 -24.73
C HIS A 106 -10.72 26.12 -24.37
N ASP A 107 -9.75 26.12 -25.28
CA ASP A 107 -8.49 26.82 -25.04
C ASP A 107 -8.70 28.31 -24.70
N GLY A 108 -8.04 28.77 -23.64
CA GLY A 108 -8.15 30.13 -23.11
C GLY A 108 -9.39 30.36 -22.24
N GLN A 109 -10.19 29.33 -21.95
CA GLN A 109 -11.46 29.47 -21.22
C GLN A 109 -11.41 28.88 -19.80
N ALA A 110 -12.37 29.33 -18.99
CA ALA A 110 -12.71 28.74 -17.71
C ALA A 110 -14.00 27.91 -17.87
N VAL A 111 -13.93 26.59 -17.66
CA VAL A 111 -14.98 25.63 -18.06
C VAL A 111 -15.47 24.75 -16.90
N THR A 112 -16.51 23.97 -17.15
CA THR A 112 -17.03 22.96 -16.21
C THR A 112 -16.75 21.53 -16.65
N ILE A 113 -17.07 20.58 -15.77
CA ILE A 113 -17.03 19.17 -16.12
C ILE A 113 -18.04 18.82 -17.22
N GLU A 114 -19.20 19.48 -17.28
CA GLU A 114 -20.16 19.30 -18.38
C GLU A 114 -19.57 19.69 -19.73
N ASP A 115 -18.82 20.79 -19.81
CA ASP A 115 -18.12 21.20 -21.05
C ASP A 115 -17.11 20.13 -21.50
N PHE A 116 -16.40 19.53 -20.54
CA PHE A 116 -15.48 18.42 -20.80
C PHE A 116 -16.21 17.20 -21.37
N TYR A 117 -17.27 16.71 -20.71
CA TYR A 117 -18.02 15.54 -21.17
C TYR A 117 -18.74 15.77 -22.49
N ALA A 118 -19.27 16.97 -22.75
CA ALA A 118 -19.93 17.29 -24.02
C ALA A 118 -19.01 17.06 -25.22
N CYS A 119 -17.69 17.25 -25.07
CA CYS A 119 -16.72 16.95 -26.13
C CYS A 119 -16.60 15.44 -26.39
N PHE A 120 -16.65 14.61 -25.35
CA PHE A 120 -16.60 13.15 -25.51
C PHE A 120 -17.91 12.60 -26.06
N GLU A 121 -19.06 13.10 -25.60
CA GLU A 121 -20.38 12.71 -26.11
C GLU A 121 -20.54 13.05 -27.60
N GLU A 122 -20.00 14.20 -28.04
CA GLU A 122 -20.02 14.59 -29.45
C GLU A 122 -19.14 13.67 -30.32
N VAL A 123 -17.99 13.23 -29.78
CA VAL A 123 -17.04 12.39 -30.52
C VAL A 123 -17.48 10.92 -30.55
N SER A 124 -18.03 10.41 -29.44
CA SER A 124 -18.39 8.99 -29.32
C SER A 124 -19.84 8.71 -29.71
N GLY A 125 -20.75 9.67 -29.52
CA GLY A 125 -22.19 9.48 -29.65
C GLY A 125 -22.85 8.80 -28.46
N ASP A 126 -22.10 8.51 -27.38
CA ASP A 126 -22.61 7.84 -26.18
C ASP A 126 -23.30 8.83 -25.23
N ASP A 127 -24.21 8.31 -24.38
CA ASP A 127 -24.85 9.05 -23.30
C ASP A 127 -24.13 8.79 -21.96
N PHE A 128 -23.46 9.80 -21.41
CA PHE A 128 -22.79 9.69 -20.10
C PHE A 128 -23.65 10.20 -18.94
N THR A 129 -24.96 10.37 -19.11
CA THR A 129 -25.86 10.89 -18.06
C THR A 129 -25.78 10.06 -16.77
N GLN A 130 -25.81 8.72 -16.86
CA GLN A 130 -25.66 7.87 -15.67
C GLN A 130 -24.22 7.88 -15.14
N PHE A 131 -23.21 7.90 -16.01
CA PHE A 131 -21.80 8.01 -15.61
C PHE A 131 -21.53 9.28 -14.78
N ARG A 132 -22.20 10.39 -15.10
CA ARG A 132 -22.07 11.66 -14.37
C ARG A 132 -22.50 11.58 -12.91
N LEU A 133 -23.17 10.50 -12.47
CA LEU A 133 -23.40 10.23 -11.04
C LEU A 133 -22.09 10.14 -10.23
N TRP A 134 -20.95 9.77 -10.86
CA TRP A 134 -19.63 9.80 -10.22
C TRP A 134 -19.21 11.19 -9.73
N TYR A 135 -19.72 12.25 -10.35
CA TYR A 135 -19.46 13.63 -9.93
C TYR A 135 -20.41 14.14 -8.85
N SER A 136 -21.55 13.49 -8.63
CA SER A 136 -22.57 13.96 -7.69
C SER A 136 -22.82 13.03 -6.49
N GLN A 137 -22.43 11.75 -6.55
CA GLN A 137 -22.59 10.81 -5.42
C GLN A 137 -21.27 10.62 -4.66
N ALA A 138 -21.28 10.95 -3.37
CA ALA A 138 -20.20 10.63 -2.44
C ALA A 138 -20.22 9.14 -2.04
N GLY A 139 -19.13 8.66 -1.46
CA GLY A 139 -19.04 7.29 -0.96
C GLY A 139 -18.49 6.31 -1.98
N THR A 140 -18.04 5.16 -1.48
CA THR A 140 -17.45 4.09 -2.27
C THR A 140 -18.51 3.04 -2.61
N PRO A 141 -18.77 2.73 -3.89
CA PRO A 141 -19.69 1.65 -4.24
C PRO A 141 -19.19 0.30 -3.70
N GLU A 142 -20.12 -0.52 -3.25
CA GLU A 142 -19.89 -1.92 -2.88
C GLU A 142 -20.47 -2.81 -3.96
N VAL A 143 -19.69 -3.75 -4.49
CA VAL A 143 -20.13 -4.76 -5.45
C VAL A 143 -19.95 -6.13 -4.85
N SER A 144 -21.03 -6.89 -4.68
CA SER A 144 -20.97 -8.30 -4.29
C SER A 144 -21.02 -9.20 -5.51
N VAL A 145 -20.24 -10.29 -5.48
CA VAL A 145 -20.12 -11.26 -6.55
C VAL A 145 -20.59 -12.63 -6.05
N GLU A 146 -21.49 -13.24 -6.81
CA GLU A 146 -21.90 -14.63 -6.67
C GLU A 146 -21.54 -15.39 -7.95
N GLU A 147 -20.87 -16.54 -7.82
CA GLU A 147 -20.43 -17.38 -8.94
C GLU A 147 -21.03 -18.77 -8.84
N SER A 148 -21.47 -19.31 -9.98
CA SER A 148 -21.85 -20.72 -10.10
C SER A 148 -21.24 -21.36 -11.34
N TRP A 149 -20.88 -22.63 -11.20
CA TRP A 149 -20.40 -23.48 -12.28
C TRP A 149 -21.26 -24.74 -12.32
N ASN A 150 -21.80 -25.06 -13.49
CA ASN A 150 -22.49 -26.32 -13.73
C ASN A 150 -21.63 -27.22 -14.64
N PRO A 151 -21.01 -28.30 -14.12
CA PRO A 151 -20.16 -29.17 -14.92
C PRO A 151 -20.93 -29.99 -15.98
N GLU A 152 -22.23 -30.22 -15.81
CA GLU A 152 -23.04 -30.98 -16.79
C GLU A 152 -23.34 -30.12 -18.03
N THR A 153 -23.70 -28.86 -17.81
CA THR A 153 -23.99 -27.91 -18.91
C THR A 153 -22.75 -27.15 -19.37
N ARG A 154 -21.69 -27.12 -18.57
CA ARG A 154 -20.49 -26.26 -18.72
C ARG A 154 -20.83 -24.77 -18.74
N GLU A 155 -21.83 -24.39 -17.96
CA GLU A 155 -22.26 -23.00 -17.82
C GLU A 155 -21.59 -22.38 -16.59
N VAL A 156 -20.95 -21.22 -16.79
CA VAL A 156 -20.51 -20.32 -15.73
C VAL A 156 -21.51 -19.17 -15.63
N ALA A 157 -22.00 -18.89 -14.42
CA ALA A 157 -22.78 -17.68 -14.17
C ALA A 157 -22.08 -16.79 -13.12
N VAL A 158 -22.02 -15.49 -13.41
CA VAL A 158 -21.46 -14.46 -12.53
C VAL A 158 -22.55 -13.41 -12.28
N THR A 159 -23.05 -13.35 -11.05
CA THR A 159 -24.03 -12.35 -10.62
C THR A 159 -23.34 -11.25 -9.83
N LEU A 160 -23.48 -10.02 -10.31
CA LEU A 160 -22.93 -8.80 -9.74
C LEU A 160 -24.07 -8.00 -9.14
N LYS A 161 -23.94 -7.55 -7.90
CA LYS A 161 -24.92 -6.66 -7.24
C LYS A 161 -24.20 -5.44 -6.70
N GLN A 162 -24.64 -4.24 -7.09
CA GLN A 162 -24.06 -2.99 -6.60
C GLN A 162 -24.97 -2.25 -5.63
N ARG A 163 -24.34 -1.52 -4.71
CA ARG A 163 -25.00 -0.48 -3.93
C ARG A 163 -23.98 0.58 -3.53
N VAL A 164 -24.43 1.80 -3.31
CA VAL A 164 -23.63 2.85 -2.67
C VAL A 164 -24.20 3.09 -1.26
N PRO A 165 -23.42 2.91 -0.19
CA PRO A 165 -23.88 3.23 1.17
C PRO A 165 -24.26 4.70 1.32
N ALA A 166 -25.23 5.00 2.20
CA ALA A 166 -25.57 6.37 2.53
C ALA A 166 -24.37 7.13 3.13
N THR A 167 -24.21 8.39 2.76
CA THR A 167 -23.19 9.30 3.31
C THR A 167 -23.86 10.53 3.92
N PRO A 168 -23.16 11.32 4.76
CA PRO A 168 -23.70 12.58 5.27
C PRO A 168 -24.27 13.45 4.14
N GLY A 169 -25.50 13.94 4.31
CA GLY A 169 -26.19 14.77 3.30
C GLY A 169 -26.75 14.01 2.09
N GLN A 170 -26.42 12.75 1.88
CA GLN A 170 -26.87 11.95 0.73
C GLN A 170 -27.38 10.58 1.17
N ALA A 171 -28.60 10.53 1.71
CA ALA A 171 -29.22 9.29 2.17
C ALA A 171 -29.71 8.39 1.02
N ASN A 172 -30.16 9.01 -0.07
CA ASN A 172 -30.68 8.29 -1.25
C ASN A 172 -29.57 8.19 -2.29
N LYS A 173 -29.14 6.97 -2.60
CA LYS A 173 -28.13 6.68 -3.62
C LYS A 173 -28.75 5.93 -4.78
N LYS A 174 -28.18 6.10 -5.96
CA LYS A 174 -28.56 5.42 -7.20
C LYS A 174 -27.44 4.49 -7.67
N PRO A 175 -27.75 3.42 -8.42
CA PRO A 175 -26.77 2.63 -9.15
C PRO A 175 -25.91 3.52 -10.05
N MET A 176 -24.61 3.25 -10.05
CA MET A 176 -23.64 3.98 -10.87
C MET A 176 -23.31 3.14 -12.11
N LEU A 177 -22.93 3.79 -13.21
CA LEU A 177 -22.32 3.06 -14.32
C LEU A 177 -20.88 2.70 -13.93
N ILE A 178 -20.64 1.42 -13.66
CA ILE A 178 -19.35 0.87 -13.22
C ILE A 178 -18.77 0.03 -14.36
N PRO A 179 -17.72 0.51 -15.07
CA PRO A 179 -16.99 -0.35 -15.99
C PRO A 179 -16.15 -1.36 -15.20
N MET A 180 -16.20 -2.63 -15.59
CA MET A 180 -15.39 -3.71 -15.01
C MET A 180 -14.69 -4.47 -16.13
N GLU A 181 -13.36 -4.40 -16.18
CA GLU A 181 -12.57 -5.36 -16.94
C GLU A 181 -12.64 -6.71 -16.25
N MET A 182 -13.02 -7.74 -17.01
CA MET A 182 -13.28 -9.09 -16.55
C MET A 182 -12.58 -10.09 -17.45
N ALA A 183 -12.27 -11.26 -16.89
CA ALA A 183 -11.75 -12.37 -17.67
C ALA A 183 -12.25 -13.72 -17.16
N LEU A 184 -12.37 -14.69 -18.07
CA LEU A 184 -12.37 -16.11 -17.76
C LEU A 184 -11.01 -16.68 -18.15
N ILE A 185 -10.37 -17.40 -17.25
CA ILE A 185 -9.04 -17.99 -17.43
C ILE A 185 -9.15 -19.49 -17.15
N ASP A 186 -8.76 -20.34 -18.09
CA ASP A 186 -8.69 -21.78 -17.83
C ASP A 186 -7.34 -22.20 -17.21
N ASP A 187 -7.21 -23.49 -16.90
CA ASP A 187 -6.01 -24.08 -16.28
C ASP A 187 -4.81 -24.15 -17.24
N GLU A 188 -5.06 -24.14 -18.55
CA GLU A 188 -4.05 -24.05 -19.60
C GLU A 188 -3.55 -22.62 -19.84
N GLY A 189 -4.21 -21.61 -19.25
CA GLY A 189 -3.91 -20.20 -19.39
C GLY A 189 -4.55 -19.53 -20.60
N ASN A 190 -5.48 -20.20 -21.31
CA ASN A 190 -6.30 -19.54 -22.31
C ASN A 190 -7.28 -18.59 -21.59
N MET A 191 -7.51 -17.44 -22.22
CA MET A 191 -8.24 -16.35 -21.58
C MET A 191 -9.20 -15.66 -22.56
N ALA A 192 -10.38 -15.33 -22.07
CA ALA A 192 -11.31 -14.40 -22.71
C ALA A 192 -11.46 -13.16 -21.83
N GLU A 193 -11.13 -11.98 -22.35
CA GLU A 193 -11.24 -10.69 -21.64
C GLU A 193 -12.33 -9.82 -22.27
N TRP A 194 -13.04 -9.07 -21.44
CA TRP A 194 -14.03 -8.10 -21.88
C TRP A 194 -14.25 -6.99 -20.84
N ILE A 195 -14.95 -5.93 -21.23
CA ILE A 195 -15.43 -4.89 -20.31
C ILE A 195 -16.93 -5.05 -20.15
N THR A 196 -17.39 -5.16 -18.90
CA THR A 196 -18.80 -5.11 -18.53
C THR A 196 -19.14 -3.69 -18.08
N LEU A 197 -20.15 -3.08 -18.70
CA LEU A 197 -20.74 -1.81 -18.24
C LEU A 197 -21.90 -2.13 -17.28
N PHE A 198 -21.63 -2.10 -15.98
CA PHE A 198 -22.62 -2.44 -14.97
C PHE A 198 -23.41 -1.20 -14.52
N GLU A 199 -24.63 -1.07 -15.04
CA GLU A 199 -25.50 0.10 -14.84
C GLU A 199 -26.64 -0.14 -13.83
N ASP A 200 -27.10 -1.38 -13.72
CA ASP A 200 -28.23 -1.75 -12.87
C ASP A 200 -27.82 -2.10 -11.44
N GLU A 201 -28.79 -2.30 -10.54
CA GLU A 201 -28.54 -2.82 -9.19
C GLU A 201 -27.98 -4.25 -9.20
N GLU A 202 -28.37 -5.04 -10.21
CA GLU A 202 -28.01 -6.44 -10.36
C GLU A 202 -27.83 -6.79 -11.84
N LEU A 203 -26.79 -7.57 -12.15
CA LEU A 203 -26.48 -8.06 -13.48
C LEU A 203 -25.97 -9.51 -13.38
N THR A 204 -26.54 -10.42 -14.16
CA THR A 204 -26.04 -11.80 -14.29
C THR A 204 -25.47 -12.00 -15.69
N LEU A 205 -24.21 -12.43 -15.74
CA LEU A 205 -23.52 -12.84 -16.95
C LEU A 205 -23.46 -14.37 -16.99
N THR A 206 -23.79 -14.98 -18.12
CA THR A 206 -23.73 -16.44 -18.33
C THR A 206 -22.85 -16.77 -19.51
N PHE A 207 -21.98 -17.78 -19.36
CA PHE A 207 -21.03 -18.21 -20.36
C PHE A 207 -21.08 -19.72 -20.54
N ASP A 208 -21.32 -20.16 -21.78
CA ASP A 208 -21.23 -21.57 -22.16
C ASP A 208 -19.80 -21.89 -22.62
N LEU A 209 -19.15 -22.83 -21.94
CA LEU A 209 -17.79 -23.24 -22.28
C LEU A 209 -17.76 -24.44 -23.24
N PRO A 210 -16.68 -24.58 -24.04
CA PRO A 210 -16.48 -25.73 -24.91
C PRO A 210 -16.58 -27.10 -24.20
N GLU A 211 -16.82 -28.15 -24.97
CA GLU A 211 -16.77 -29.52 -24.46
C GLU A 211 -15.37 -29.86 -23.95
N GLY A 212 -15.31 -30.42 -22.74
CA GLY A 212 -14.06 -30.76 -22.05
C GLY A 212 -13.50 -29.66 -21.14
N SER A 213 -14.10 -28.46 -21.12
CA SER A 213 -13.65 -27.39 -20.22
C SER A 213 -13.90 -27.72 -18.74
N GLU A 214 -12.90 -27.42 -17.92
CA GLU A 214 -13.05 -27.39 -16.47
C GLU A 214 -13.60 -26.04 -15.98
N ARG A 215 -13.79 -25.89 -14.66
CA ARG A 215 -14.25 -24.63 -14.07
C ARG A 215 -13.18 -23.55 -14.28
N PRO A 216 -13.46 -22.45 -15.01
CA PRO A 216 -12.48 -21.40 -15.20
C PRO A 216 -12.37 -20.53 -13.95
N LEU A 217 -11.23 -19.86 -13.83
CA LEU A 217 -11.02 -18.76 -12.90
C LEU A 217 -11.73 -17.50 -13.45
N VAL A 218 -12.60 -16.91 -12.63
CA VAL A 218 -13.23 -15.61 -12.92
C VAL A 218 -12.37 -14.50 -12.33
N SER A 219 -11.83 -13.64 -13.19
CA SER A 219 -11.14 -12.41 -12.82
C SER A 219 -12.06 -11.21 -13.01
N ILE A 220 -12.15 -10.32 -12.01
CA ILE A 220 -13.12 -9.23 -11.98
C ILE A 220 -12.43 -7.95 -11.53
N ASN A 221 -12.81 -6.82 -12.14
CA ASN A 221 -12.25 -5.50 -11.83
C ASN A 221 -10.73 -5.47 -12.04
N ARG A 222 -10.25 -6.12 -13.11
CA ARG A 222 -8.83 -6.14 -13.52
C ARG A 222 -8.28 -4.72 -13.63
N ASP A 223 -7.00 -4.55 -13.33
CA ASP A 223 -6.33 -3.25 -13.24
C ASP A 223 -7.07 -2.26 -12.32
N PHE A 224 -7.84 -2.77 -11.34
CA PHE A 224 -8.75 -1.99 -10.50
C PHE A 224 -9.63 -1.03 -11.33
N THR A 225 -10.26 -1.52 -12.41
CA THR A 225 -10.99 -0.73 -13.41
C THR A 225 -11.85 0.40 -12.80
N ALA A 226 -12.56 0.09 -11.71
CA ALA A 226 -13.37 1.02 -10.95
C ALA A 226 -13.02 1.06 -9.44
N PRO A 227 -13.14 2.23 -8.79
CA PRO A 227 -12.84 2.42 -7.36
C PRO A 227 -13.96 1.91 -6.46
N ILE A 228 -14.12 0.58 -6.42
CA ILE A 228 -15.18 -0.13 -5.69
C ILE A 228 -14.63 -0.98 -4.54
N ARG A 229 -15.50 -1.32 -3.60
CA ARG A 229 -15.27 -2.41 -2.64
C ARG A 229 -15.87 -3.69 -3.20
N LEU A 230 -15.02 -4.57 -3.70
CA LEU A 230 -15.43 -5.89 -4.19
C LEU A 230 -15.62 -6.85 -3.00
N LYS A 231 -16.80 -7.46 -2.89
CA LYS A 231 -17.15 -8.47 -1.89
C LYS A 231 -17.35 -9.79 -2.59
N ARG A 232 -16.39 -10.70 -2.42
CA ARG A 232 -16.36 -12.00 -3.10
C ARG A 232 -15.92 -13.06 -2.10
N ASN A 233 -16.67 -14.14 -1.99
CA ASN A 233 -16.33 -15.28 -1.14
C ASN A 233 -15.69 -16.35 -2.02
N LEU A 234 -14.37 -16.47 -1.94
CA LEU A 234 -13.61 -17.48 -2.65
C LEU A 234 -13.22 -18.61 -1.72
N ASP A 235 -13.34 -19.85 -2.20
CA ASP A 235 -12.72 -20.99 -1.54
C ASP A 235 -11.19 -20.93 -1.66
N ARG A 236 -10.52 -21.72 -0.82
CA ARG A 236 -9.05 -21.71 -0.72
C ARG A 236 -8.37 -22.03 -2.04
N GLU A 237 -8.90 -23.00 -2.78
CA GLU A 237 -8.35 -23.44 -4.06
C GLU A 237 -8.40 -22.32 -5.10
N THR A 238 -9.53 -21.62 -5.20
CA THR A 238 -9.73 -20.48 -6.10
C THR A 238 -8.85 -19.30 -5.70
N GLN A 239 -8.68 -19.02 -4.40
CA GLN A 239 -7.77 -17.96 -3.96
C GLN A 239 -6.31 -18.25 -4.35
N LEU A 240 -5.87 -19.50 -4.23
CA LEU A 240 -4.52 -19.90 -4.67
C LEU A 240 -4.40 -19.88 -6.20
N ALA A 241 -5.46 -20.23 -6.93
CA ALA A 241 -5.51 -20.10 -8.39
C ALA A 241 -5.39 -18.63 -8.84
N MET A 242 -6.00 -17.67 -8.13
CA MET A 242 -5.81 -16.23 -8.38
C MET A 242 -4.34 -15.78 -8.27
N ILE A 243 -3.49 -16.48 -7.51
CA ILE A 243 -2.06 -16.17 -7.46
C ILE A 243 -1.32 -16.82 -8.65
N ARG A 244 -1.69 -18.05 -9.01
CA ARG A 244 -0.96 -18.85 -10.02
C ARG A 244 -1.34 -18.56 -11.47
N LEU A 245 -2.62 -18.34 -11.74
CA LEU A 245 -3.19 -18.29 -13.08
C LEU A 245 -3.57 -16.87 -13.52
N GLU A 246 -3.73 -15.94 -12.58
CA GLU A 246 -4.10 -14.57 -12.91
C GLU A 246 -3.03 -13.90 -13.78
N THR A 247 -3.50 -13.25 -14.84
CA THR A 247 -2.65 -12.55 -15.82
C THR A 247 -2.71 -11.04 -15.66
N ASP A 248 -3.70 -10.50 -14.95
CA ASP A 248 -3.72 -9.10 -14.54
C ASP A 248 -2.77 -8.87 -13.34
N PRO A 249 -1.71 -8.07 -13.49
CA PRO A 249 -0.72 -7.88 -12.43
C PRO A 249 -1.31 -7.30 -11.14
N PHE A 250 -2.33 -6.45 -11.24
CA PHE A 250 -2.99 -5.88 -10.08
C PHE A 250 -3.76 -6.95 -9.29
N ASN A 251 -4.63 -7.73 -9.94
CA ASN A 251 -5.41 -8.78 -9.29
C ASN A 251 -4.51 -9.90 -8.74
N GLN A 252 -3.43 -10.26 -9.44
CA GLN A 252 -2.46 -11.25 -8.94
C GLN A 252 -1.81 -10.75 -7.65
N TRP A 253 -1.34 -9.49 -7.65
CA TRP A 253 -0.79 -8.86 -6.44
C TRP A 253 -1.82 -8.76 -5.31
N ASP A 254 -3.06 -8.35 -5.59
CA ASP A 254 -4.12 -8.22 -4.57
C ASP A 254 -4.46 -9.58 -3.95
N ALA A 255 -4.44 -10.66 -4.75
CA ALA A 255 -4.61 -12.03 -4.28
C ALA A 255 -3.47 -12.48 -3.37
N VAL A 256 -2.21 -12.18 -3.72
CA VAL A 256 -1.03 -12.43 -2.86
C VAL A 256 -1.20 -11.70 -1.52
N GLN A 257 -1.54 -10.41 -1.53
CA GLN A 257 -1.68 -9.64 -0.29
C GLN A 257 -2.84 -10.13 0.57
N ALA A 258 -3.99 -10.45 -0.04
CA ALA A 258 -5.15 -10.95 0.67
C ALA A 258 -4.87 -12.27 1.38
N LEU A 259 -4.22 -13.22 0.70
CA LEU A 259 -3.89 -14.52 1.27
C LEU A 259 -2.74 -14.46 2.28
N ALA A 260 -1.68 -13.69 1.99
CA ALA A 260 -0.59 -13.47 2.93
C ALA A 260 -1.09 -12.81 4.23
N LYS A 261 -2.01 -11.85 4.14
CA LYS A 261 -2.67 -11.25 5.31
C LYS A 261 -3.41 -12.30 6.14
N GLN A 262 -4.24 -13.13 5.50
CA GLN A 262 -4.99 -14.18 6.20
C GLN A 262 -4.05 -15.16 6.92
N GLU A 263 -2.98 -15.57 6.24
CA GLU A 263 -1.96 -16.47 6.79
C GLU A 263 -1.23 -15.86 7.99
N ILE A 264 -0.74 -14.61 7.87
CA ILE A 264 -0.04 -13.93 8.98
C ILE A 264 -0.98 -13.78 10.19
N LEU A 265 -2.25 -13.42 9.96
CA LEU A 265 -3.22 -13.32 11.05
C LEU A 265 -3.44 -14.67 11.75
N ALA A 266 -3.59 -15.77 11.00
CA ALA A 266 -3.75 -17.11 11.54
C ALA A 266 -2.50 -17.58 12.32
N LEU A 267 -1.30 -17.36 11.77
CA LEU A 267 -0.03 -17.67 12.43
C LEU A 267 0.17 -16.84 13.73
N SER A 268 -0.35 -15.61 13.78
CA SER A 268 -0.26 -14.75 14.96
C SER A 268 -1.12 -15.21 16.15
N GLU A 269 -1.94 -16.25 15.99
CA GLU A 269 -2.78 -16.78 17.07
C GLU A 269 -2.01 -17.70 18.04
N GLY A 270 -0.70 -17.85 17.86
CA GLY A 270 0.17 -18.59 18.79
C GLY A 270 0.15 -20.10 18.58
N SER A 271 -0.28 -20.57 17.42
CA SER A 271 -0.16 -21.97 17.05
C SER A 271 1.30 -22.32 16.73
N GLN A 272 1.70 -23.57 16.98
CA GLN A 272 2.95 -24.13 16.44
C GLN A 272 2.82 -24.42 14.92
N ALA A 273 1.81 -23.86 14.24
CA ALA A 273 1.54 -24.13 12.84
C ALA A 273 2.65 -23.53 11.97
N GLU A 274 3.10 -24.30 10.99
CA GLU A 274 3.97 -23.81 9.93
C GLU A 274 3.15 -23.06 8.85
N PRO A 275 3.77 -22.16 8.08
CA PRO A 275 3.12 -21.53 6.94
C PRO A 275 2.53 -22.57 5.98
N ASP A 276 1.39 -22.25 5.36
CA ASP A 276 0.79 -23.09 4.32
C ASP A 276 1.71 -23.21 3.09
N ASP A 277 2.29 -24.40 2.91
CA ASP A 277 3.19 -24.72 1.79
C ASP A 277 2.58 -24.38 0.43
N ALA A 278 1.27 -24.58 0.22
CA ALA A 278 0.61 -24.31 -1.06
C ALA A 278 0.56 -22.81 -1.36
N LEU A 279 0.42 -21.97 -0.33
CA LEU A 279 0.53 -20.52 -0.47
C LEU A 279 1.95 -20.09 -0.76
N VAL A 280 2.91 -20.62 -0.01
CA VAL A 280 4.32 -20.28 -0.18
C VAL A 280 4.77 -20.65 -1.60
N ASP A 281 4.39 -21.82 -2.10
CA ASP A 281 4.67 -22.27 -3.46
C ASP A 281 3.99 -21.37 -4.51
N ALA A 282 2.73 -20.97 -4.29
CA ALA A 282 2.02 -20.08 -5.20
C ALA A 282 2.69 -18.70 -5.28
N ILE A 283 3.07 -18.09 -4.14
CA ILE A 283 3.77 -16.80 -4.11
C ILE A 283 5.15 -16.93 -4.77
N ALA A 284 5.91 -17.99 -4.47
CA ALA A 284 7.22 -18.22 -5.07
C ALA A 284 7.14 -18.38 -6.60
N ALA A 285 6.13 -19.10 -7.09
CA ALA A 285 5.87 -19.24 -8.52
C ALA A 285 5.50 -17.89 -9.16
N ALA A 286 4.66 -17.08 -8.51
CA ALA A 286 4.30 -15.75 -9.00
C ALA A 286 5.52 -14.81 -9.07
N VAL A 287 6.37 -14.79 -8.03
CA VAL A 287 7.60 -13.97 -8.00
C VAL A 287 8.58 -14.38 -9.10
N THR A 288 8.80 -15.69 -9.29
CA THR A 288 9.73 -16.18 -10.32
C THR A 288 9.17 -16.01 -11.74
N GLY A 289 7.86 -16.21 -11.93
CA GLY A 289 7.16 -15.99 -13.20
C GLY A 289 7.15 -14.53 -13.64
N ALA A 290 7.20 -13.58 -12.70
CA ALA A 290 7.26 -12.15 -12.98
C ALA A 290 8.69 -11.60 -13.21
N SER A 291 9.70 -12.47 -13.37
CA SER A 291 11.12 -12.04 -13.42
C SER A 291 11.48 -11.10 -14.59
N ASP A 292 10.69 -11.09 -15.67
CA ASP A 292 10.84 -10.15 -16.79
C ASP A 292 10.42 -8.70 -16.44
N ASP A 293 9.60 -8.49 -15.39
CA ASP A 293 9.42 -7.19 -14.74
C ASP A 293 9.91 -7.28 -13.28
N PRO A 294 11.21 -7.07 -13.03
CA PRO A 294 11.78 -7.14 -11.69
C PRO A 294 11.10 -6.20 -10.69
N ALA A 295 10.57 -5.07 -11.14
CA ALA A 295 9.88 -4.14 -10.25
C ALA A 295 8.54 -4.72 -9.76
N PHE A 296 7.83 -5.44 -10.62
CA PHE A 296 6.60 -6.15 -10.25
C PHE A 296 6.89 -7.40 -9.41
N ALA A 297 7.90 -8.21 -9.78
CA ALA A 297 8.33 -9.36 -8.97
C ALA A 297 8.70 -8.94 -7.53
N ALA A 298 9.33 -7.76 -7.37
CA ALA A 298 9.64 -7.20 -6.05
C ALA A 298 8.38 -6.89 -5.22
N LEU A 299 7.28 -6.45 -5.85
CA LEU A 299 6.01 -6.20 -5.17
C LEU A 299 5.33 -7.50 -4.76
N LEU A 300 5.37 -8.54 -5.59
CA LEU A 300 4.84 -9.86 -5.25
C LEU A 300 5.59 -10.51 -4.07
N ALA A 301 6.90 -10.26 -3.96
CA ALA A 301 7.71 -10.74 -2.85
C ALA A 301 7.48 -9.98 -1.52
N ARG A 302 6.78 -8.82 -1.55
CA ARG A 302 6.54 -7.98 -0.37
C ARG A 302 5.24 -8.42 0.34
N LEU A 303 5.42 -9.11 1.46
CA LEU A 303 4.32 -9.42 2.38
C LEU A 303 3.81 -8.17 3.12
N PRO A 304 2.51 -8.13 3.53
CA PRO A 304 1.96 -7.04 4.33
C PRO A 304 2.77 -6.78 5.60
N ASP A 305 3.02 -5.50 5.90
CA ASP A 305 3.76 -5.07 7.08
C ASP A 305 2.87 -5.05 8.33
N VAL A 306 3.49 -5.11 9.52
CA VAL A 306 2.75 -5.11 10.81
C VAL A 306 1.85 -3.88 10.93
N ASN A 307 2.28 -2.73 10.44
CA ASN A 307 1.46 -1.51 10.38
C ASN A 307 0.17 -1.68 9.55
N GLU A 308 0.24 -2.42 8.43
CA GLU A 308 -0.92 -2.69 7.57
C GLU A 308 -1.88 -3.68 8.23
N LEU A 309 -1.38 -4.54 9.13
CA LEU A 309 -2.14 -5.56 9.82
C LEU A 309 -2.62 -5.14 11.21
N PHE A 310 -2.12 -4.03 11.74
CA PHE A 310 -2.26 -3.67 13.16
C PHE A 310 -3.72 -3.60 13.64
N LEU A 311 -4.62 -3.05 12.82
CA LEU A 311 -6.04 -2.92 13.16
C LEU A 311 -6.94 -4.02 12.58
N GLU A 312 -6.36 -4.98 11.86
CA GLU A 312 -7.10 -6.11 11.27
C GLU A 312 -7.54 -7.14 12.33
N ARG A 313 -7.00 -7.01 13.54
CA ARG A 313 -7.37 -7.81 14.72
C ARG A 313 -7.59 -6.91 15.93
N GLN A 314 -8.56 -7.27 16.75
CA GLN A 314 -8.82 -6.63 18.05
C GLN A 314 -8.91 -7.73 19.13
N PRO A 315 -8.01 -7.76 20.13
CA PRO A 315 -6.90 -6.83 20.31
C PRO A 315 -5.74 -7.05 19.31
N ALA A 316 -4.98 -5.99 19.05
CA ALA A 316 -3.78 -5.97 18.23
C ALA A 316 -2.57 -6.49 19.03
N ASP A 317 -1.85 -7.47 18.47
CA ASP A 317 -0.59 -7.98 19.03
C ASP A 317 0.52 -7.82 17.99
N PRO A 318 1.23 -6.67 17.99
CA PRO A 318 2.27 -6.39 16.99
C PRO A 318 3.47 -7.33 17.10
N VAL A 319 3.74 -7.90 18.29
CA VAL A 319 4.84 -8.87 18.47
C VAL A 319 4.49 -10.20 17.82
N ALA A 320 3.27 -10.70 18.03
CA ALA A 320 2.81 -11.92 17.37
C ALA A 320 2.70 -11.75 15.85
N LEU A 321 2.25 -10.58 15.37
CA LEU A 321 2.21 -10.27 13.94
C LEU A 321 3.61 -10.23 13.30
N ASP A 322 4.59 -9.61 13.96
CA ASP A 322 5.97 -9.57 13.46
C ASP A 322 6.58 -10.97 13.37
N ALA A 323 6.40 -11.78 14.42
CA ALA A 323 6.88 -13.17 14.45
C ALA A 323 6.23 -14.03 13.35
N ALA A 324 4.90 -13.94 13.19
CA ALA A 324 4.15 -14.64 12.15
C ALA A 324 4.61 -14.23 10.74
N ARG A 325 4.79 -12.92 10.50
CA ARG A 325 5.28 -12.39 9.23
C ARG A 325 6.69 -12.91 8.92
N LYS A 326 7.62 -12.86 9.88
CA LYS A 326 8.98 -13.40 9.70
C LYS A 326 8.98 -14.90 9.37
N LYS A 327 8.07 -15.67 9.99
CA LYS A 327 7.90 -17.09 9.68
C LYS A 327 7.50 -17.33 8.22
N LEU A 328 6.51 -16.58 7.72
CA LEU A 328 6.10 -16.66 6.31
C LEU A 328 7.21 -16.17 5.36
N GLN A 329 7.96 -15.12 5.72
CA GLN A 329 9.12 -14.67 4.95
C GLN A 329 10.21 -15.75 4.86
N ALA A 330 10.49 -16.45 5.95
CA ALA A 330 11.48 -17.52 5.98
C ALA A 330 11.09 -18.70 5.08
N ALA A 331 9.83 -19.14 5.16
CA ALA A 331 9.32 -20.19 4.27
C ALA A 331 9.40 -19.77 2.79
N LEU A 332 9.01 -18.53 2.48
CA LEU A 332 9.10 -17.98 1.12
C LEU A 332 10.54 -17.89 0.63
N TYR A 333 11.48 -17.44 1.48
CA TYR A 333 12.90 -17.45 1.13
C TYR A 333 13.40 -18.87 0.84
N GLY A 334 12.98 -19.87 1.62
CA GLY A 334 13.32 -21.27 1.38
C GLY A 334 13.02 -21.71 -0.06
N LYS A 335 11.81 -21.39 -0.55
CA LYS A 335 11.40 -21.69 -1.93
C LYS A 335 12.08 -20.81 -2.99
N LEU A 336 12.40 -19.56 -2.64
CA LEU A 336 13.05 -18.60 -3.54
C LEU A 336 14.58 -18.65 -3.50
N SER A 337 15.20 -19.47 -2.65
CA SER A 337 16.65 -19.42 -2.38
C SER A 337 17.51 -19.52 -3.63
N GLN A 338 17.23 -20.47 -4.53
CA GLN A 338 17.96 -20.61 -5.79
C GLN A 338 17.75 -19.41 -6.73
N PHE A 339 16.54 -18.85 -6.78
CA PHE A 339 16.25 -17.63 -7.54
C PHE A 339 16.93 -16.40 -6.91
N ALA A 340 16.98 -16.34 -5.58
CA ALA A 340 17.70 -15.32 -4.86
C ALA A 340 19.22 -15.42 -5.12
N ASP A 341 19.78 -16.62 -5.26
CA ASP A 341 21.18 -16.82 -5.63
C ASP A 341 21.50 -16.27 -7.02
N SER A 342 20.62 -16.49 -8.00
CA SER A 342 20.82 -15.95 -9.34
C SER A 342 20.70 -14.42 -9.37
N VAL A 343 19.71 -13.85 -8.67
CA VAL A 343 19.46 -12.41 -8.66
C VAL A 343 20.43 -11.65 -7.77
N LEU A 344 20.81 -12.20 -6.60
CA LEU A 344 21.73 -11.62 -5.63
C LEU A 344 23.19 -12.06 -5.84
N GLY A 345 23.52 -12.61 -7.01
CA GLY A 345 24.89 -12.95 -7.38
C GLY A 345 25.81 -11.72 -7.41
N GLU A 346 26.87 -11.78 -8.21
CA GLU A 346 27.83 -10.68 -8.30
C GLU A 346 27.15 -9.33 -8.58
N SER A 347 27.66 -8.27 -7.96
CA SER A 347 27.13 -6.93 -8.18
C SER A 347 27.27 -6.54 -9.63
N SER A 348 26.26 -5.84 -10.16
CA SER A 348 26.29 -5.36 -11.55
C SER A 348 27.55 -4.53 -11.79
N THR A 349 28.28 -4.86 -12.86
CA THR A 349 29.44 -4.09 -13.32
C THR A 349 29.03 -2.86 -14.12
N GLN A 350 27.73 -2.69 -14.39
CA GLN A 350 27.20 -1.53 -15.08
C GLN A 350 27.28 -0.28 -14.20
N ALA A 351 27.45 0.87 -14.83
CA ALA A 351 27.36 2.15 -14.14
C ALA A 351 25.93 2.36 -13.59
N TYR A 352 25.83 3.01 -12.43
CA TYR A 352 24.55 3.34 -11.82
C TYR A 352 23.67 4.19 -12.76
N ASP A 353 22.44 3.72 -12.98
CA ASP A 353 21.38 4.43 -13.68
C ASP A 353 20.11 4.51 -12.80
N PRO A 354 19.53 5.71 -12.57
CA PRO A 354 18.23 5.85 -11.93
C PRO A 354 17.04 5.50 -12.85
N GLY A 355 17.27 5.04 -14.09
CA GLY A 355 16.29 4.55 -15.06
C GLY A 355 15.40 3.40 -14.57
N ALA A 356 14.33 3.10 -15.32
CA ALA A 356 13.29 2.14 -14.92
C ALA A 356 13.83 0.72 -14.71
N GLU A 357 14.62 0.24 -15.66
CA GLU A 357 15.20 -1.10 -15.68
C GLU A 357 16.05 -1.38 -14.44
N GLN A 358 17.15 -0.63 -14.24
CA GLN A 358 17.98 -0.81 -13.05
C GLN A 358 17.25 -0.48 -11.74
N ALA A 359 16.25 0.40 -11.75
CA ALA A 359 15.44 0.63 -10.55
C ALA A 359 14.58 -0.59 -10.19
N GLY A 360 14.05 -1.31 -11.18
CA GLY A 360 13.34 -2.57 -11.00
C GLY A 360 14.26 -3.66 -10.47
N GLU A 361 15.43 -3.85 -11.06
CA GLU A 361 16.42 -4.82 -10.60
C GLU A 361 16.81 -4.57 -9.13
N ARG A 362 17.10 -3.31 -8.77
CA ARG A 362 17.40 -2.94 -7.39
C ARG A 362 16.22 -3.18 -6.44
N ALA A 363 14.99 -2.97 -6.90
CA ALA A 363 13.80 -3.28 -6.11
C ALA A 363 13.69 -4.78 -5.82
N LEU A 364 13.88 -5.64 -6.83
CA LEU A 364 13.87 -7.09 -6.65
C LEU A 364 14.99 -7.56 -5.73
N ARG A 365 16.22 -7.09 -5.97
CA ARG A 365 17.37 -7.37 -5.10
C ARG A 365 17.09 -6.96 -3.66
N THR A 366 16.51 -5.77 -3.44
CA THR A 366 16.15 -5.29 -2.10
C THR A 366 15.09 -6.16 -1.43
N ALA A 367 14.07 -6.61 -2.17
CA ALA A 367 13.04 -7.51 -1.65
C ALA A 367 13.64 -8.86 -1.21
N LEU A 368 14.50 -9.45 -2.06
CA LEU A 368 15.18 -10.72 -1.77
C LEU A 368 16.19 -10.61 -0.62
N ILE A 369 16.89 -9.47 -0.49
CA ILE A 369 17.72 -9.16 0.68
C ILE A 369 16.87 -9.14 1.96
N GLY A 370 15.67 -8.56 1.91
CA GLY A 370 14.74 -8.55 3.04
C GLY A 370 14.27 -9.95 3.44
N LEU A 371 14.00 -10.82 2.46
CA LEU A 371 13.65 -12.22 2.71
C LEU A 371 14.84 -13.02 3.27
N LEU A 372 16.05 -12.81 2.74
CA LEU A 372 17.27 -13.42 3.25
C LEU A 372 17.50 -13.05 4.72
N ALA A 373 17.31 -11.78 5.09
CA ALA A 373 17.45 -11.32 6.47
C ALA A 373 16.42 -11.96 7.42
N ALA A 374 15.23 -12.29 6.94
CA ALA A 374 14.20 -12.95 7.72
C ALA A 374 14.31 -14.49 7.70
N SER A 375 15.20 -15.06 6.89
CA SER A 375 15.26 -16.51 6.62
C SER A 375 15.67 -17.37 7.82
N GLY A 376 16.41 -16.80 8.78
CA GLY A 376 17.03 -17.56 9.87
C GLY A 376 18.14 -18.51 9.42
N ALA A 377 18.62 -18.41 8.18
CA ALA A 377 19.74 -19.23 7.70
C ALA A 377 21.05 -18.83 8.40
N ASP A 378 21.84 -19.81 8.83
CA ASP A 378 23.11 -19.58 9.56
C ASP A 378 24.08 -18.67 8.78
N GLU A 379 24.13 -18.80 7.45
CA GLU A 379 25.00 -18.03 6.57
C GLU A 379 24.43 -16.64 6.17
N ALA A 380 23.22 -16.30 6.63
CA ALA A 380 22.54 -15.06 6.22
C ALA A 380 23.37 -13.80 6.57
N GLY A 381 23.97 -13.76 7.76
CA GLY A 381 24.79 -12.63 8.20
C GLY A 381 26.00 -12.38 7.30
N ASP A 382 26.76 -13.44 6.99
CA ASP A 382 27.95 -13.33 6.13
C ASP A 382 27.58 -12.95 4.70
N ARG A 383 26.51 -13.53 4.16
CA ARG A 383 26.01 -13.19 2.83
C ARG A 383 25.53 -11.75 2.74
N LEU A 384 24.77 -11.27 3.73
CA LEU A 384 24.33 -9.88 3.79
C LEU A 384 25.51 -8.91 3.92
N LEU A 385 26.54 -9.25 4.69
CA LEU A 385 27.76 -8.44 4.79
C LEU A 385 28.52 -8.38 3.47
N SER A 386 28.57 -9.48 2.72
CA SER A 386 29.15 -9.50 1.37
C SER A 386 28.39 -8.56 0.43
N LEU A 387 27.05 -8.64 0.41
CA LEU A 387 26.20 -7.75 -0.38
C LEU A 387 26.37 -6.27 0.04
N TYR A 388 26.45 -5.99 1.33
CA TYR A 388 26.70 -4.65 1.86
C TYR A 388 28.03 -4.06 1.35
N LYS A 389 29.11 -4.85 1.38
CA LYS A 389 30.44 -4.44 0.92
C LYS A 389 30.51 -4.25 -0.60
N ALA A 390 29.78 -5.08 -1.34
CA ALA A 390 29.76 -5.04 -2.80
C ALA A 390 28.82 -3.96 -3.37
N ALA A 391 27.86 -3.48 -2.57
CA ALA A 391 26.87 -2.51 -3.02
C ALA A 391 27.48 -1.20 -3.54
N THR A 392 27.20 -0.88 -4.80
CA THR A 392 27.73 0.31 -5.51
C THR A 392 26.82 1.53 -5.37
N ASN A 393 25.67 1.38 -4.71
CA ASN A 393 24.67 2.42 -4.55
C ASN A 393 24.02 2.36 -3.15
N MET A 394 23.49 3.50 -2.71
CA MET A 394 22.90 3.63 -1.37
C MET A 394 21.62 2.80 -1.18
N THR A 395 20.88 2.47 -2.24
CA THR A 395 19.63 1.67 -2.14
C THR A 395 19.95 0.26 -1.67
N GLU A 396 20.87 -0.42 -2.36
CA GLU A 396 21.29 -1.77 -1.98
C GLU A 396 22.12 -1.79 -0.68
N LYS A 397 23.02 -0.80 -0.49
CA LYS A 397 23.81 -0.72 0.74
C LYS A 397 22.91 -0.60 1.97
N LEU A 398 21.85 0.22 1.91
CA LEU A 398 20.86 0.34 3.00
C LEU A 398 19.96 -0.89 3.14
N ALA A 399 19.63 -1.58 2.05
CA ALA A 399 18.86 -2.82 2.12
C ALA A 399 19.65 -3.89 2.92
N ALA A 400 20.92 -4.08 2.57
CA ALA A 400 21.80 -5.01 3.27
C ALA A 400 22.05 -4.58 4.72
N LEU A 401 22.31 -3.30 4.96
CA LEU A 401 22.48 -2.76 6.32
C LEU A 401 21.24 -2.98 7.19
N ARG A 402 20.03 -2.80 6.63
CA ARG A 402 18.77 -3.04 7.34
C ARG A 402 18.58 -4.51 7.68
N GLY A 403 18.92 -5.41 6.75
CA GLY A 403 18.94 -6.84 7.01
C GLY A 403 19.87 -7.20 8.17
N LEU A 404 21.11 -6.71 8.12
CA LEU A 404 22.13 -6.94 9.15
C LEU A 404 21.74 -6.36 10.51
N ALA A 405 21.14 -5.16 10.54
CA ALA A 405 20.74 -4.50 11.78
C ALA A 405 19.62 -5.24 12.54
N GLY A 406 18.89 -6.15 11.88
CA GLY A 406 17.91 -7.03 12.52
C GLY A 406 18.49 -8.37 13.01
N LEU A 407 19.77 -8.65 12.73
CA LEU A 407 20.46 -9.86 13.17
C LEU A 407 21.33 -9.59 14.41
N ASP A 408 21.86 -10.66 14.98
CA ASP A 408 22.92 -10.60 15.99
C ASP A 408 24.25 -11.09 15.38
N GLY A 409 25.37 -10.67 15.97
CA GLY A 409 26.71 -11.18 15.63
C GLY A 409 27.64 -10.17 14.95
N GLU A 410 28.84 -10.63 14.62
CA GLU A 410 29.97 -9.81 14.15
C GLU A 410 29.68 -9.11 12.81
N ALA A 411 28.93 -9.75 11.91
CA ALA A 411 28.58 -9.19 10.61
C ALA A 411 27.77 -7.88 10.74
N ARG A 412 26.84 -7.84 11.71
CA ARG A 412 26.07 -6.64 12.04
C ARG A 412 26.97 -5.52 12.53
N GLU A 413 27.76 -5.80 13.56
CA GLU A 413 28.62 -4.80 14.20
C GLU A 413 29.64 -4.23 13.20
N THR A 414 30.18 -5.09 12.32
CA THR A 414 31.08 -4.68 11.24
C THR A 414 30.42 -3.69 10.28
N ALA A 415 29.22 -4.00 9.78
CA ALA A 415 28.54 -3.14 8.81
C ALA A 415 28.06 -1.82 9.43
N LEU A 416 27.58 -1.83 10.68
CA LEU A 416 27.18 -0.62 11.39
C LEU A 416 28.35 0.32 11.62
N ALA A 417 29.50 -0.21 12.06
CA ALA A 417 30.72 0.57 12.27
C ALA A 417 31.31 1.10 10.96
N ASP A 418 31.33 0.28 9.91
CA ASP A 418 31.80 0.69 8.57
C ASP A 418 30.94 1.83 8.00
N PHE A 419 29.61 1.70 8.05
CA PHE A 419 28.70 2.72 7.54
C PHE A 419 28.84 4.03 8.33
N GLU A 420 28.94 3.95 9.65
CA GLU A 420 29.16 5.14 10.47
C GLU A 420 30.49 5.82 10.12
N ALA A 421 31.59 5.06 10.04
CA ALA A 421 32.91 5.60 9.74
C ALA A 421 32.94 6.30 8.36
N GLU A 422 32.27 5.72 7.36
CA GLU A 422 32.16 6.29 6.02
C GLU A 422 31.33 7.58 6.02
N TRP A 423 30.21 7.62 6.75
CA TRP A 423 29.18 8.65 6.60
C TRP A 423 29.06 9.65 7.77
N THR A 424 29.92 9.57 8.79
CA THR A 424 29.90 10.44 9.99
C THR A 424 29.80 11.94 9.64
N SER A 425 30.46 12.38 8.56
CA SER A 425 30.45 13.78 8.13
C SER A 425 29.18 14.22 7.40
N ASN A 426 28.26 13.30 7.07
CA ASN A 426 27.03 13.56 6.34
C ASN A 426 25.79 13.35 7.25
N PRO A 427 25.22 14.43 7.82
CA PRO A 427 24.13 14.33 8.79
C PRO A 427 22.89 13.59 8.27
N LEU A 428 22.54 13.79 6.98
CA LEU A 428 21.36 13.18 6.35
C LEU A 428 21.54 11.69 6.11
N VAL A 429 22.76 11.25 5.78
CA VAL A 429 23.05 9.82 5.63
C VAL A 429 23.13 9.16 7.01
N MET A 430 23.68 9.85 8.01
CA MET A 430 23.61 9.39 9.40
C MET A 430 22.17 9.24 9.88
N ASP A 431 21.21 10.11 9.48
CA ASP A 431 19.79 9.91 9.80
C ASP A 431 19.26 8.56 9.30
N LYS A 432 19.77 8.04 8.18
CA LYS A 432 19.42 6.70 7.71
C LYS A 432 20.05 5.61 8.57
N TRP A 433 21.29 5.78 9.01
CA TRP A 433 21.98 4.85 9.91
C TRP A 433 21.28 4.71 11.27
N PHE A 434 20.85 5.84 11.85
CA PHE A 434 20.01 5.84 13.06
C PHE A 434 18.65 5.18 12.79
N GLY A 435 17.99 5.56 11.69
CA GLY A 435 16.68 5.02 11.31
C GLY A 435 16.67 3.52 11.07
N VAL A 436 17.73 2.98 10.48
CA VAL A 436 17.88 1.54 10.26
C VAL A 436 17.95 0.80 11.60
N GLN A 437 18.84 1.22 12.49
CA GLN A 437 18.99 0.56 13.80
C GLN A 437 17.74 0.73 14.67
N ALA A 438 17.12 1.91 14.67
CA ALA A 438 15.89 2.14 15.41
C ALA A 438 14.70 1.35 14.84
N GLY A 439 14.66 1.14 13.52
CA GLY A 439 13.59 0.39 12.85
C GLY A 439 13.66 -1.13 13.02
N THR A 440 14.76 -1.68 13.55
CA THR A 440 14.94 -3.14 13.73
C THR A 440 15.37 -3.55 15.13
N GLY A 441 15.90 -2.61 15.93
CA GLY A 441 16.43 -2.88 17.27
C GLY A 441 15.39 -2.88 18.38
N ASP A 442 15.86 -3.06 19.60
CA ASP A 442 15.08 -3.08 20.84
C ASP A 442 15.27 -1.78 21.65
N ALA A 443 14.66 -1.70 22.83
CA ALA A 443 14.81 -0.55 23.72
C ALA A 443 16.27 -0.24 24.06
N ALA A 444 17.11 -1.26 24.27
CA ALA A 444 18.55 -1.08 24.54
C ALA A 444 19.29 -0.46 23.35
N THR A 445 18.89 -0.81 22.13
CA THR A 445 19.41 -0.17 20.91
C THR A 445 19.05 1.31 20.90
N ILE A 446 17.80 1.67 21.22
CA ILE A 446 17.38 3.08 21.26
C ILE A 446 18.12 3.87 22.34
N GLU A 447 18.35 3.29 23.51
CA GLU A 447 19.16 3.91 24.57
C GLU A 447 20.59 4.21 24.09
N LYS A 448 21.24 3.25 23.42
CA LYS A 448 22.57 3.44 22.81
C LYS A 448 22.57 4.54 21.76
N LEU A 449 21.57 4.57 20.88
CA LEU A 449 21.44 5.61 19.84
C LEU A 449 21.20 6.99 20.44
N ALA A 450 20.37 7.10 21.48
CA ALA A 450 20.10 8.37 22.16
C ALA A 450 21.32 8.88 22.97
N ALA A 451 22.24 8.00 23.34
CA ALA A 451 23.51 8.34 23.97
C ALA A 451 24.65 8.59 22.96
N HIS A 452 24.41 8.37 21.67
CA HIS A 452 25.43 8.47 20.64
C HIS A 452 25.93 9.91 20.46
N SER A 453 27.22 10.09 20.18
CA SER A 453 27.83 11.43 20.05
C SER A 453 27.24 12.28 18.90
N ALA A 454 26.77 11.61 17.84
CA ALA A 454 26.10 12.24 16.70
C ALA A 454 24.58 12.47 16.91
N PHE A 455 24.04 12.06 18.07
CA PHE A 455 22.64 12.30 18.43
C PHE A 455 22.48 13.68 19.09
N ASP A 456 21.62 14.51 18.51
CA ASP A 456 21.31 15.85 19.00
C ASP A 456 19.80 16.03 19.11
N LEU A 457 19.33 16.23 20.35
CA LEU A 457 17.92 16.49 20.68
C LEU A 457 17.37 17.78 20.07
N ARG A 458 18.24 18.74 19.70
CA ARG A 458 17.83 19.99 19.05
C ARG A 458 17.57 19.82 17.57
N ASN A 459 18.05 18.73 16.95
CA ASN A 459 17.83 18.44 15.55
C ASN A 459 16.57 17.55 15.39
N PRO A 460 15.46 18.08 14.85
CA PRO A 460 14.23 17.30 14.69
C PRO A 460 14.37 16.11 13.74
N ASN A 461 15.30 16.14 12.78
CA ASN A 461 15.54 14.99 11.91
C ASN A 461 16.19 13.85 12.70
N ARG A 462 17.16 14.17 13.55
CA ARG A 462 17.88 13.20 14.38
C ARG A 462 16.98 12.54 15.42
N VAL A 463 16.13 13.31 16.09
CA VAL A 463 15.15 12.75 17.04
C VAL A 463 14.13 11.87 16.30
N ARG A 464 13.66 12.27 15.12
CA ARG A 464 12.74 11.46 14.30
C ARG A 464 13.40 10.19 13.80
N SER A 465 14.66 10.23 13.39
CA SER A 465 15.40 9.04 12.93
C SER A 465 15.67 8.02 14.04
N VAL A 466 15.48 8.37 15.32
CA VAL A 466 15.55 7.42 16.43
C VAL A 466 14.16 7.11 17.00
N ALA A 467 13.51 8.07 17.65
CA ALA A 467 12.30 7.83 18.41
C ALA A 467 11.08 7.55 17.51
N ALA A 468 10.88 8.35 16.46
CA ALA A 468 9.75 8.13 15.55
C ALA A 468 9.98 6.89 14.66
N ALA A 469 11.21 6.64 14.23
CA ALA A 469 11.57 5.42 13.50
C ALA A 469 11.24 4.16 14.33
N PHE A 470 11.67 4.11 15.60
CA PHE A 470 11.33 3.00 16.49
C PHE A 470 9.81 2.87 16.70
N ALA A 471 9.14 3.97 17.09
CA ALA A 471 7.73 3.93 17.46
C ALA A 471 6.77 3.70 16.30
N MET A 472 7.14 4.04 15.06
CA MET A 472 6.26 3.94 13.88
C MET A 472 6.67 2.83 12.90
N GLN A 473 7.94 2.42 12.86
CA GLN A 473 8.40 1.37 11.95
C GLN A 473 8.58 0.03 12.67
N ASN A 474 8.90 0.04 13.97
CA ASN A 474 9.10 -1.16 14.77
C ASN A 474 8.03 -1.28 15.86
N LEU A 475 6.78 -1.52 15.45
CA LEU A 475 5.67 -1.67 16.39
C LEU A 475 5.88 -2.80 17.39
N ALA A 476 6.54 -3.90 16.99
CA ALA A 476 6.85 -5.00 17.89
C ALA A 476 7.81 -4.57 19.02
N GLY A 477 8.86 -3.82 18.70
CA GLY A 477 9.78 -3.27 19.70
C GLY A 477 9.16 -2.18 20.57
N PHE A 478 8.38 -1.27 19.97
CA PHE A 478 7.75 -0.17 20.70
C PHE A 478 6.66 -0.65 21.66
N HIS A 479 5.82 -1.58 21.22
CA HIS A 479 4.74 -2.18 22.00
C HIS A 479 5.15 -3.50 22.68
N ALA A 480 6.45 -3.67 22.96
CA ALA A 480 6.94 -4.84 23.69
C ALA A 480 6.14 -5.02 25.01
N PRO A 481 5.64 -6.24 25.32
CA PRO A 481 4.74 -6.45 26.47
C PRO A 481 5.36 -6.18 27.84
N ASP A 482 6.68 -5.99 27.91
CA ASP A 482 7.42 -5.63 29.12
C ASP A 482 7.50 -4.10 29.36
N GLY A 483 6.92 -3.31 28.46
CA GLY A 483 6.87 -1.85 28.48
C GLY A 483 8.21 -1.16 28.22
N SER A 484 9.26 -1.89 27.83
CA SER A 484 10.61 -1.33 27.60
C SER A 484 10.61 -0.29 26.49
N GLY A 485 9.91 -0.56 25.39
CA GLY A 485 9.77 0.36 24.27
C GLY A 485 9.11 1.69 24.66
N TYR A 486 8.09 1.65 25.52
CA TYR A 486 7.47 2.87 26.03
C TYR A 486 8.39 3.69 26.91
N ARG A 487 9.15 3.04 27.82
CA ARG A 487 10.06 3.74 28.75
C ARG A 487 11.15 4.51 28.02
N VAL A 488 11.78 3.91 27.01
CA VAL A 488 12.86 4.60 26.27
C VAL A 488 12.32 5.77 25.43
N VAL A 489 11.13 5.63 24.84
CA VAL A 489 10.50 6.72 24.07
C VAL A 489 9.97 7.81 25.00
N GLU A 490 9.41 7.47 26.17
CA GLU A 490 9.01 8.41 27.23
C GLU A 490 10.16 9.34 27.61
N ASP A 491 11.35 8.78 27.88
CA ASP A 491 12.55 9.55 28.21
C ASP A 491 12.95 10.53 27.12
N ILE A 492 12.82 10.14 25.85
CA ILE A 492 13.11 11.03 24.71
C ILE A 492 12.04 12.10 24.60
N ILE A 493 10.75 11.78 24.76
CA ILE A 493 9.64 12.75 24.73
C ILE A 493 9.84 13.82 25.80
N LEU A 494 10.13 13.43 27.05
CA LEU A 494 10.32 14.36 28.16
C LEU A 494 11.49 15.34 27.93
N LYS A 495 12.55 14.88 27.27
CA LYS A 495 13.70 15.73 26.90
C LYS A 495 13.39 16.59 25.68
N ALA A 496 12.78 16.01 24.65
CA ALA A 496 12.48 16.69 23.39
C ALA A 496 11.43 17.79 23.60
N ASP A 497 10.40 17.56 24.41
CA ASP A 497 9.34 18.54 24.67
C ASP A 497 9.88 19.84 25.31
N LYS A 498 10.86 19.73 26.22
CA LYS A 498 11.52 20.89 26.83
C LYS A 498 12.32 21.74 25.84
N VAL A 499 12.87 21.11 24.81
CA VAL A 499 13.71 21.76 23.79
C VAL A 499 12.86 22.26 22.62
N ASN A 500 11.89 21.45 22.20
CA ASN A 500 11.02 21.65 21.07
C ASN A 500 9.63 21.02 21.36
N PRO A 501 8.71 21.80 21.94
CA PRO A 501 7.35 21.35 22.28
C PRO A 501 6.58 20.73 21.11
N ALA A 502 6.78 21.24 19.89
CA ALA A 502 6.09 20.72 18.71
C ALA A 502 6.60 19.31 18.35
N LEU A 503 7.89 19.06 18.51
CA LEU A 503 8.48 17.74 18.30
C LEU A 503 8.06 16.74 19.37
N GLY A 504 8.06 17.14 20.66
CA GLY A 504 7.54 16.31 21.75
C GLY A 504 6.09 15.90 21.52
N ALA A 505 5.24 16.87 21.18
CA ALA A 505 3.84 16.63 20.81
C ALA A 505 3.70 15.67 19.61
N ARG A 506 4.55 15.81 18.60
CA ARG A 506 4.53 14.93 17.42
C ARG A 506 4.92 13.49 17.73
N LEU A 507 5.80 13.24 18.70
CA LEU A 507 6.17 11.87 19.11
C LEU A 507 5.04 11.18 19.86
N LEU A 508 4.22 11.93 20.61
CA LEU A 508 3.07 11.40 21.34
C LEU A 508 1.99 10.81 20.43
N THR A 509 1.96 11.14 19.14
CA THR A 509 1.00 10.54 18.19
C THR A 509 1.23 9.04 18.01
N ALA A 510 2.41 8.50 18.37
CA ALA A 510 2.66 7.06 18.36
C ALA A 510 1.74 6.29 19.32
N PHE A 511 1.12 6.97 20.30
CA PHE A 511 0.18 6.35 21.22
C PHE A 511 -1.27 6.38 20.74
N GLU A 512 -1.61 6.97 19.59
CA GLU A 512 -3.02 7.18 19.18
C GLU A 512 -3.89 5.91 19.22
N GLN A 513 -3.30 4.75 18.92
CA GLN A 513 -4.00 3.46 18.84
C GLN A 513 -3.75 2.56 20.07
N TRP A 514 -3.19 3.07 21.17
CA TRP A 514 -2.79 2.24 22.33
C TRP A 514 -3.93 1.39 22.92
N ARG A 515 -5.20 1.81 22.74
CA ARG A 515 -6.38 1.12 23.29
C ARG A 515 -6.73 -0.18 22.57
N SER A 516 -6.29 -0.34 21.31
CA SER A 516 -6.53 -1.57 20.53
C SER A 516 -5.54 -2.68 20.88
N LEU A 517 -4.45 -2.38 21.60
CA LEU A 517 -3.42 -3.34 21.94
C LEU A 517 -3.93 -4.47 22.83
N GLU A 518 -3.20 -5.60 22.78
CA GLU A 518 -3.36 -6.70 23.73
C GLU A 518 -3.19 -6.24 25.19
N PRO A 519 -3.82 -6.93 26.16
CA PRO A 519 -3.95 -6.44 27.54
C PRO A 519 -2.65 -5.99 28.23
N LYS A 520 -1.51 -6.67 28.02
CA LYS A 520 -0.24 -6.30 28.70
C LYS A 520 0.35 -5.03 28.10
N ALA A 521 0.55 -4.99 26.79
CA ALA A 521 1.05 -3.83 26.07
C ALA A 521 0.14 -2.61 26.26
N LYS A 522 -1.18 -2.81 26.32
CA LYS A 522 -2.16 -1.77 26.64
C LYS A 522 -1.96 -1.20 28.04
N ALA A 523 -1.80 -2.05 29.05
CA ALA A 523 -1.58 -1.61 30.43
C ALA A 523 -0.27 -0.83 30.58
N GLU A 524 0.80 -1.27 29.91
CA GLU A 524 2.09 -0.58 29.91
C GLU A 524 2.04 0.76 29.16
N ALA A 525 1.32 0.84 28.04
CA ALA A 525 1.07 2.09 27.33
C ALA A 525 0.28 3.09 28.19
N GLU A 526 -0.77 2.62 28.87
CA GLU A 526 -1.55 3.44 29.79
C GLU A 526 -0.68 3.96 30.95
N ALA A 527 0.14 3.09 31.54
CA ALA A 527 1.06 3.48 32.61
C ALA A 527 2.05 4.55 32.14
N CYS A 528 2.60 4.42 30.92
CA CYS A 528 3.43 5.44 30.30
C CYS A 528 2.69 6.78 30.12
N LEU A 529 1.49 6.75 29.53
CA LEU A 529 0.69 7.97 29.35
C LEU A 529 0.33 8.65 30.67
N ARG A 530 0.07 7.88 31.74
CA ARG A 530 -0.16 8.43 33.09
C ARG A 530 1.08 9.07 33.69
N ARG A 531 2.28 8.50 33.49
CA ARG A 531 3.54 9.14 33.91
C ARG A 531 3.79 10.43 33.13
N LEU A 532 3.57 10.42 31.82
CA LEU A 532 3.65 11.61 30.97
C LEU A 532 2.63 12.69 31.40
N GLN A 533 1.40 12.30 31.77
CA GLN A 533 0.38 13.23 32.28
C GLN A 533 0.80 13.90 33.59
N ALA A 534 1.51 13.16 34.46
CA ALA A 534 2.01 13.68 35.73
C ALA A 534 3.29 14.54 35.56
N ALA A 535 3.89 14.57 34.38
CA ALA A 535 5.10 15.33 34.11
C ALA A 535 4.79 16.80 33.71
N ASP A 536 5.80 17.66 33.87
CA ASP A 536 5.75 19.07 33.44
C ASP A 536 5.96 19.16 31.91
N LEU A 537 4.92 18.81 31.17
CA LEU A 537 4.88 18.88 29.70
C LEU A 537 4.38 20.24 29.22
N SER A 538 4.79 20.61 28.01
CA SER A 538 4.24 21.74 27.27
C SER A 538 2.73 21.58 27.08
N LYS A 539 2.02 22.70 26.90
CA LYS A 539 0.56 22.72 26.71
C LYS A 539 0.08 21.78 25.60
N ASN A 540 0.83 21.71 24.50
CA ASN A 540 0.46 20.88 23.35
C ASN A 540 0.61 19.38 23.69
N SER A 541 1.73 19.00 24.31
CA SER A 541 1.98 17.61 24.72
C SER A 541 1.00 17.16 25.81
N ALA A 542 0.70 18.02 26.79
CA ALA A 542 -0.27 17.75 27.84
C ALA A 542 -1.71 17.56 27.29
N ASP A 543 -2.09 18.35 26.28
CA ASP A 543 -3.38 18.20 25.58
C ASP A 543 -3.46 16.84 24.85
N ILE A 544 -2.43 16.45 24.10
CA ILE A 544 -2.39 15.15 23.39
C ILE A 544 -2.48 13.99 24.38
N VAL A 545 -1.70 14.01 25.47
CA VAL A 545 -1.77 12.96 26.51
C VAL A 545 -3.15 12.88 27.15
N SER A 546 -3.77 14.03 27.45
CA SER A 546 -5.11 14.08 28.04
C SER A 546 -6.16 13.50 27.10
N ARG A 547 -6.09 13.79 25.80
CA ARG A 547 -6.96 13.20 24.77
C ARG A 547 -6.68 11.72 24.54
N ALA A 548 -5.45 11.28 24.67
CA ALA A 548 -5.10 9.87 24.56
C ALA A 548 -5.66 9.05 25.74
N LEU A 549 -5.75 9.63 26.93
CA LEU A 549 -6.29 8.96 28.14
C LEU A 549 -7.81 9.11 28.31
N GLY A 550 -8.38 10.24 27.89
CA GLY A 550 -9.84 10.48 27.83
C GLY A 550 -10.48 9.70 26.69
#